data_AF-A0A7X7RHL9-F1
#
_entry.id   AF-A0A7X7RHL9-F1
#
_cell.length_a   1.000
_cell.length_b   1.000
_cell.length_c   1.000
_cell.angle_alpha   90.00
_cell.angle_beta   90.00
_cell.angle_gamma   90.00
#
_symmetry.space_group_name_H-M   'P 1'
#
loop_
_entity.id
_entity.type
_entity.pdbx_description
1 polymer ?
#
loop_
_entity_poly.entity_id
_entity_poly.type
_entity_poly.pdbx_seq_one_letter_code
_entity_poly.pdbx_strand_id
1 'polypeptide(L)'
;QRINRPHPDIHLDAMVEGYRAFRKAFRGRLVLEVFLVRGINEQPEAVEKIASLAATVEADEIHLNTAVRPPAEAYALPLTRAEMEVLAPVFRPTATVIAEFSADRSSGVAANETTLLAMLRRRPCTAGQVAEVFGMHLNEVSKYLGKLTRTGQIAPLPREGDGDVYFAATGAAGDAAATNERNMNS
;
A
#
# COMPACT_ATOMS: atom_id res chain seq x y z
N GLN A 1 16.02 -11.19 9.30
CA GLN A 1 14.54 -11.28 9.26
C GLN A 1 13.91 -9.94 9.64
N ARG A 2 14.03 -8.90 8.81
CA ARG A 2 13.67 -7.50 9.19
C ARG A 2 12.69 -6.79 8.23
N ILE A 3 12.19 -7.48 7.19
CA ILE A 3 11.23 -6.91 6.22
C ILE A 3 9.97 -7.76 6.13
N ASN A 4 10.15 -9.08 6.00
CA ASN A 4 9.04 -10.01 5.85
C ASN A 4 8.89 -10.78 7.18
N ARG A 5 7.71 -10.71 7.81
CA ARG A 5 7.27 -11.67 8.84
C ARG A 5 6.24 -12.61 8.21
N PRO A 6 6.65 -13.46 7.24
CA PRO A 6 5.77 -14.50 6.77
C PRO A 6 5.39 -15.39 7.95
N HIS A 7 4.20 -15.99 7.88
CA HIS A 7 3.87 -17.12 8.77
C HIS A 7 5.05 -18.12 8.71
N PRO A 8 5.47 -18.75 9.84
CA PRO A 8 6.64 -19.62 9.87
C PRO A 8 6.64 -20.74 8.81
N ASP A 9 5.47 -21.07 8.25
CA ASP A 9 5.30 -22.08 7.19
C ASP A 9 5.53 -21.56 5.76
N ILE A 10 5.75 -20.25 5.57
CA ILE A 10 5.99 -19.64 4.26
C ILE A 10 7.49 -19.37 4.10
N HIS A 11 8.15 -20.31 3.44
CA HIS A 11 9.56 -20.20 3.06
C HIS A 11 9.70 -19.43 1.74
N LEU A 12 10.74 -18.60 1.64
CA LEU A 12 11.04 -17.82 0.42
C LEU A 12 11.12 -18.72 -0.82
N ASP A 13 11.73 -19.90 -0.67
CA ASP A 13 11.87 -20.87 -1.77
C ASP A 13 10.50 -21.38 -2.24
N ALA A 14 9.57 -21.65 -1.32
CA ALA A 14 8.21 -22.06 -1.66
C ALA A 14 7.44 -20.94 -2.39
N MET A 15 7.68 -19.67 -2.03
CA MET A 15 7.09 -18.54 -2.75
C MET A 15 7.64 -18.43 -4.18
N VAL A 16 8.96 -18.55 -4.35
CA VAL A 16 9.61 -18.47 -5.67
C VAL A 16 9.12 -19.62 -6.56
N GLU A 17 9.02 -20.84 -6.03
CA GLU A 17 8.45 -21.97 -6.77
C GLU A 17 6.98 -21.75 -7.13
N GLY A 18 6.20 -21.13 -6.22
CA GLY A 18 4.83 -20.70 -6.51
C GLY A 18 4.76 -19.73 -7.69
N TYR A 19 5.65 -18.74 -7.75
CA TYR A 19 5.71 -17.79 -8.86
C TYR A 19 6.13 -18.46 -10.18
N ARG A 20 7.08 -19.40 -10.14
CA ARG A 20 7.49 -20.19 -11.32
C ARG A 20 6.33 -21.04 -11.85
N ALA A 21 5.62 -21.72 -10.95
CA ALA A 21 4.44 -22.50 -11.30
C ALA A 21 3.34 -21.62 -11.89
N PHE A 22 3.10 -20.46 -11.28
CA PHE A 22 2.16 -19.47 -11.80
C PHE A 22 2.53 -19.01 -13.21
N ARG A 23 3.80 -18.66 -13.46
CA ARG A 23 4.27 -18.25 -14.79
C ARG A 23 4.02 -19.34 -15.83
N LYS A 24 4.28 -20.61 -15.50
CA LYS A 24 4.05 -21.75 -16.41
C LYS A 24 2.59 -21.91 -16.82
N ALA A 25 1.64 -21.57 -15.95
CA ALA A 25 0.20 -21.65 -16.23
C ALA A 25 -0.36 -20.36 -16.84
N PHE A 26 0.16 -19.19 -16.44
CA PHE A 26 -0.35 -17.88 -16.83
C PHE A 26 0.26 -17.39 -18.13
N ARG A 27 -0.58 -17.11 -19.12
CA ARG A 27 -0.17 -16.64 -20.47
C ARG A 27 -0.33 -15.13 -20.67
N GLY A 28 -0.86 -14.43 -19.68
CA GLY A 28 -0.91 -12.97 -19.70
C GLY A 28 0.44 -12.33 -19.41
N ARG A 29 0.45 -11.00 -19.39
CA ARG A 29 1.61 -10.20 -19.00
C ARG A 29 1.83 -10.29 -17.49
N LEU A 30 3.01 -10.75 -17.09
CA LEU A 30 3.45 -10.84 -15.71
C LEU A 30 4.44 -9.72 -15.40
N VAL A 31 4.10 -8.89 -14.42
CA VAL A 31 4.99 -7.85 -13.88
C VAL A 31 5.43 -8.27 -12.48
N LEU A 32 6.74 -8.24 -12.23
CA LEU A 32 7.31 -8.50 -10.91
C LEU A 32 7.74 -7.18 -10.27
N GLU A 33 7.12 -6.80 -9.16
CA GLU A 33 7.51 -5.62 -8.38
C GLU A 33 8.54 -5.99 -7.30
N VAL A 34 9.62 -5.21 -7.22
CA VAL A 34 10.69 -5.35 -6.24
C VAL A 34 10.81 -4.07 -5.42
N PHE A 35 10.64 -4.17 -4.11
CA PHE A 35 10.79 -3.06 -3.17
C PHE A 35 12.22 -2.98 -2.64
N LEU A 36 12.90 -1.85 -2.91
CA LEU A 36 14.19 -1.49 -2.33
C LEU A 36 13.96 -0.54 -1.15
N VAL A 37 14.67 -0.77 -0.05
CA VAL A 37 14.58 0.02 1.17
C VAL A 37 15.99 0.25 1.71
N ARG A 38 16.30 1.52 2.00
CA ARG A 38 17.61 1.93 2.49
C ARG A 38 17.87 1.34 3.88
N GLY A 39 19.11 0.93 4.12
CA GLY A 39 19.56 0.26 5.33
C GLY A 39 19.05 -1.18 5.46
N ILE A 40 18.47 -1.76 4.41
CA ILE A 40 17.90 -3.11 4.48
C ILE A 40 18.28 -4.00 3.29
N ASN A 41 18.03 -3.58 2.05
CA ASN A 41 18.28 -4.42 0.87
C ASN A 41 18.76 -3.62 -0.35
N GLU A 42 19.30 -2.42 -0.13
CA GLU A 42 19.83 -1.52 -1.16
C GLU A 42 21.28 -1.81 -1.56
N GLN A 43 21.99 -2.60 -0.76
CA GLN A 43 23.39 -2.89 -1.00
C GLN A 43 23.56 -3.76 -2.26
N PRO A 44 24.56 -3.52 -3.12
CA PRO A 44 24.71 -4.21 -4.40
C PRO A 44 24.61 -5.74 -4.31
N GLU A 45 25.26 -6.36 -3.32
CA GLU A 45 25.23 -7.82 -3.11
C GLU A 45 23.80 -8.33 -2.80
N ALA A 46 23.01 -7.57 -2.04
CA ALA A 46 21.62 -7.93 -1.76
C ALA A 46 20.76 -7.80 -3.02
N VAL A 47 20.97 -6.74 -3.79
CA VAL A 47 20.27 -6.50 -5.06
C VAL A 47 20.58 -7.59 -6.08
N GLU A 48 21.84 -8.03 -6.18
CA GLU A 48 22.24 -9.15 -7.07
C GLU A 48 21.55 -10.47 -6.71
N LYS A 49 21.42 -10.77 -5.41
CA LYS A 49 20.68 -11.96 -4.94
C LYS A 49 19.21 -11.88 -5.31
N ILE A 50 18.58 -10.71 -5.14
CA ILE A 50 17.19 -10.48 -5.51
C ILE A 50 17.01 -10.61 -7.03
N ALA A 51 17.90 -10.00 -7.82
CA ALA A 51 17.87 -10.06 -9.28
C ALA A 51 18.03 -11.49 -9.80
N SER A 52 18.91 -12.28 -9.17
CA SER A 52 19.11 -13.68 -9.51
C SER A 52 17.86 -14.51 -9.28
N LEU A 53 17.15 -14.29 -8.16
CA LEU A 53 15.87 -14.96 -7.89
C LEU A 53 14.78 -14.50 -8.86
N ALA A 54 14.66 -13.18 -9.07
CA ALA A 54 13.68 -12.57 -9.97
C ALA A 54 13.80 -13.10 -11.41
N ALA A 55 15.03 -13.27 -11.91
CA ALA A 55 15.29 -13.81 -13.25
C ALA A 55 14.69 -15.21 -13.43
N THR A 56 14.64 -16.01 -12.37
CA THR A 56 14.09 -17.38 -12.44
C THR A 56 12.57 -17.43 -12.50
N VAL A 57 11.87 -16.32 -12.23
CA VAL A 57 10.41 -16.22 -12.33
C VAL A 57 9.96 -16.01 -13.78
N GLU A 58 10.86 -15.55 -14.66
CA GLU A 58 10.58 -15.26 -16.08
C GLU A 58 9.37 -14.31 -16.28
N ALA A 59 9.32 -13.25 -15.48
CA ALA A 59 8.36 -12.16 -15.66
C ALA A 59 8.66 -11.36 -16.94
N ASP A 60 7.62 -10.79 -17.55
CA ASP A 60 7.74 -9.99 -18.77
C ASP A 60 8.35 -8.60 -18.45
N GLU A 61 8.07 -8.07 -17.26
CA GLU A 61 8.60 -6.80 -16.78
C GLU A 61 9.02 -6.90 -15.31
N ILE A 62 10.07 -6.18 -14.92
CA ILE A 62 10.46 -6.00 -13.52
C ILE A 62 10.33 -4.52 -13.19
N HIS A 63 9.65 -4.21 -12.10
CA HIS A 63 9.38 -2.85 -11.65
C HIS A 63 10.08 -2.62 -10.31
N LEU A 64 10.96 -1.62 -10.24
CA LEU A 64 11.56 -1.20 -8.98
C LEU A 64 10.69 -0.14 -8.31
N ASN A 65 10.37 -0.42 -7.06
CA ASN A 65 9.69 0.50 -6.17
C ASN A 65 10.53 0.72 -4.92
N THR A 66 10.25 1.79 -4.18
CA THR A 66 10.83 2.04 -2.87
C THR A 66 9.71 2.29 -1.88
N ALA A 67 9.89 1.87 -0.63
CA ALA A 67 8.91 2.18 0.39
C ALA A 67 8.85 3.70 0.61
N VAL A 68 7.68 4.30 0.37
CA VAL A 68 7.36 5.65 0.84
C VAL A 68 6.16 5.55 1.76
N ARG A 69 6.44 5.23 3.02
CA ARG A 69 5.43 5.24 4.09
C ARG A 69 5.81 6.31 5.12
N PRO A 70 5.05 7.42 5.23
CA PRO A 70 5.06 8.26 6.43
C PRO A 70 4.62 7.44 7.68
N PRO A 71 4.85 7.95 8.90
CA PRO A 71 5.62 7.26 9.95
C PRO A 71 4.83 6.18 10.68
N ALA A 72 4.89 4.94 10.19
CA ALA A 72 4.68 3.75 11.02
C ALA A 72 6.01 3.08 11.41
N GLU A 73 7.07 3.31 10.61
CA GLU A 73 8.36 2.62 10.74
C GLU A 73 9.50 3.60 10.41
N ALA A 74 10.06 4.26 11.44
CA ALA A 74 11.10 5.28 11.29
C ALA A 74 12.41 4.80 10.63
N TYR A 75 12.55 3.49 10.37
CA TYR A 75 13.77 2.87 9.86
C TYR A 75 13.74 2.56 8.35
N ALA A 76 12.58 2.66 7.69
CA ALA A 76 12.44 2.39 6.26
C ALA A 76 12.58 3.70 5.46
N LEU A 77 13.82 4.07 5.14
CA LEU A 77 14.09 5.26 4.30
C LEU A 77 14.00 4.90 2.81
N PRO A 78 13.41 5.77 1.98
CA PRO A 78 13.38 5.54 0.54
C PRO A 78 14.77 5.67 -0.10
N LEU A 79 14.97 4.96 -1.21
CA LEU A 79 16.02 5.29 -2.17
C LEU A 79 15.56 6.45 -3.04
N THR A 80 16.50 7.25 -3.54
CA THR A 80 16.25 8.24 -4.60
C THR A 80 16.12 7.56 -5.96
N ARG A 81 15.56 8.28 -6.95
CA ARG A 81 15.45 7.80 -8.33
C ARG A 81 16.80 7.43 -8.92
N ALA A 82 17.79 8.29 -8.76
CA ALA A 82 19.13 8.07 -9.28
C ALA A 82 19.77 6.80 -8.70
N GLU A 83 19.63 6.56 -7.39
CA GLU A 83 20.13 5.33 -6.76
C GLU A 83 19.46 4.08 -7.32
N MET A 84 18.13 4.11 -7.55
CA MET A 84 17.42 2.97 -8.14
C MET A 84 17.74 2.77 -9.62
N GLU A 85 17.97 3.85 -10.38
CA GLU A 85 18.39 3.78 -11.78
C GLU A 85 19.77 3.14 -11.94
N VAL A 86 20.67 3.32 -10.97
CA VAL A 86 21.96 2.62 -10.94
C VAL A 86 21.78 1.11 -10.70
N LEU A 87 20.76 0.70 -9.95
CA LEU A 87 20.50 -0.70 -9.60
C LEU A 87 19.63 -1.43 -10.63
N ALA A 88 18.81 -0.72 -11.39
CA ALA A 88 17.92 -1.28 -12.41
C ALA A 88 18.60 -2.19 -13.46
N PRO A 89 19.82 -1.88 -13.96
CA PRO A 89 20.55 -2.73 -14.90
C PRO A 89 21.01 -4.08 -14.33
N VAL A 90 20.92 -4.32 -13.02
CA VAL A 90 21.27 -5.62 -12.41
C VAL A 90 20.18 -6.67 -12.72
N PHE A 91 18.95 -6.24 -12.96
CA PHE A 91 17.80 -7.13 -13.20
C PHE A 91 17.69 -7.62 -14.64
N ARG A 92 17.03 -8.76 -14.83
CA ARG A 92 16.75 -9.37 -16.15
C ARG A 92 15.28 -9.80 -16.20
N PRO A 93 14.43 -9.17 -17.05
CA PRO A 93 14.71 -8.00 -17.90
C PRO A 93 15.14 -6.77 -17.08
N THR A 94 15.78 -5.78 -17.72
CA THR A 94 16.18 -4.53 -17.05
C THR A 94 14.97 -3.91 -16.38
N ALA A 95 15.10 -3.60 -15.09
CA ALA A 95 13.96 -3.13 -14.32
C ALA A 95 13.60 -1.68 -14.67
N THR A 96 12.32 -1.35 -14.57
CA THR A 96 11.82 0.01 -14.73
C THR A 96 11.57 0.63 -13.36
N VAL A 97 12.11 1.83 -13.10
CA VAL A 97 11.90 2.54 -11.83
C VAL A 97 10.55 3.23 -11.84
N ILE A 98 9.57 2.60 -11.18
CA ILE A 98 8.19 3.10 -11.05
C ILE A 98 7.92 3.81 -9.72
N ALA A 99 8.95 3.92 -8.86
CA ALA A 99 8.82 4.54 -7.55
C ALA A 99 8.11 5.89 -7.63
N GLU A 100 6.95 5.94 -6.98
CA GLU A 100 6.24 7.16 -6.67
C GLU A 100 6.98 7.80 -5.51
N PHE A 101 7.95 8.66 -5.81
CA PHE A 101 8.58 9.50 -4.80
C PHE A 101 7.49 10.38 -4.21
N SER A 102 6.95 10.00 -3.06
CA SER A 102 6.00 10.82 -2.31
C SER A 102 6.74 12.01 -1.68
N ALA A 103 7.21 12.89 -2.54
CA ALA A 103 7.16 14.32 -2.32
C ALA A 103 6.05 14.97 -3.17
N ASP A 104 5.49 14.28 -4.18
CA ASP A 104 4.64 14.93 -5.19
C ASP A 104 3.38 14.15 -5.63
N ARG A 105 2.97 13.10 -4.91
CA ARG A 105 1.72 12.37 -5.17
C ARG A 105 0.52 12.94 -4.41
N SER A 106 0.34 14.25 -4.51
CA SER A 106 -0.95 14.93 -4.32
C SER A 106 -1.55 15.50 -5.61
N SER A 107 -0.88 15.36 -6.76
CA SER A 107 -1.27 16.08 -7.99
C SER A 107 -2.07 15.27 -9.03
N GLY A 108 -2.52 14.05 -8.71
CA GLY A 108 -3.13 13.16 -9.72
C GLY A 108 -4.60 12.79 -9.53
N VAL A 109 -5.12 12.83 -8.32
CA VAL A 109 -6.53 12.53 -8.06
C VAL A 109 -7.22 13.84 -7.75
N ALA A 110 -7.98 14.37 -8.71
CA ALA A 110 -8.86 15.49 -8.44
C ALA A 110 -9.74 15.12 -7.25
N ALA A 111 -9.44 15.72 -6.09
CA ALA A 111 -10.14 15.43 -4.85
C ALA A 111 -11.60 15.81 -5.04
N ASN A 112 -12.44 14.80 -5.21
CA ASN A 112 -13.87 14.96 -5.38
C ASN A 112 -14.61 14.08 -4.37
N GLU A 113 -15.87 14.43 -4.14
CA GLU A 113 -16.74 13.75 -3.18
C GLU A 113 -16.80 12.24 -3.41
N THR A 114 -16.82 11.81 -4.68
CA THR A 114 -16.88 10.41 -5.08
C THR A 114 -15.65 9.63 -4.60
N THR A 115 -14.46 10.22 -4.74
CA THR A 115 -13.21 9.54 -4.35
C THR A 115 -13.04 9.50 -2.84
N LEU A 116 -13.40 10.59 -2.15
CA LEU A 116 -13.38 10.65 -0.69
C LEU A 116 -14.37 9.63 -0.12
N LEU A 117 -15.57 9.54 -0.67
CA LEU A 117 -16.56 8.53 -0.29
C LEU A 117 -16.07 7.10 -0.56
N ALA A 118 -15.45 6.84 -1.72
CA ALA A 118 -14.88 5.54 -2.04
C ALA A 118 -13.74 5.13 -1.09
N MET A 119 -12.95 6.09 -0.60
CA MET A 119 -11.98 5.87 0.47
C MET A 119 -12.67 5.49 1.79
N LEU A 120 -13.67 6.28 2.23
CA LEU A 120 -14.38 6.04 3.48
C LEU A 120 -15.28 4.79 3.48
N ARG A 121 -15.62 4.26 2.30
CA ARG A 121 -16.26 2.93 2.14
C ARG A 121 -15.29 1.78 2.39
N ARG A 122 -14.02 1.93 2.01
CA ARG A 122 -12.99 0.89 2.16
C ARG A 122 -12.44 0.82 3.58
N ARG A 123 -12.31 1.98 4.25
CA ARG A 123 -11.87 2.07 5.64
C ARG A 123 -12.32 3.38 6.29
N PRO A 124 -12.64 3.38 7.59
CA PRO A 124 -12.81 4.63 8.34
C PRO A 124 -11.50 5.43 8.38
N CYS A 125 -11.57 6.76 8.20
CA CYS A 125 -10.39 7.64 8.24
C CYS A 125 -10.65 8.94 8.99
N THR A 126 -9.60 9.52 9.55
CA THR A 126 -9.63 10.87 10.16
C THR A 126 -9.50 11.96 9.10
N ALA A 127 -9.86 13.20 9.44
CA ALA A 127 -9.66 14.34 8.55
C ALA A 127 -8.18 14.56 8.18
N GLY A 128 -7.26 14.29 9.12
CA GLY A 128 -5.82 14.37 8.87
C GLY A 128 -5.34 13.33 7.84
N GLN A 129 -5.82 12.09 7.96
CA GLN A 129 -5.49 11.02 7.00
C GLN A 129 -6.02 11.32 5.59
N VAL A 130 -7.21 11.93 5.50
CA VAL A 130 -7.76 12.36 4.20
C VAL A 130 -6.91 13.51 3.62
N ALA A 131 -6.52 14.49 4.44
CA ALA A 131 -5.65 15.59 4.02
C ALA A 131 -4.31 15.10 3.47
N GLU A 132 -3.70 14.12 4.14
CA GLU A 132 -2.44 13.51 3.71
C GLU A 132 -2.56 12.77 2.38
N VAL A 133 -3.60 11.93 2.22
CA VAL A 133 -3.80 11.10 1.02
C VAL A 133 -4.13 11.93 -0.22
N PHE A 134 -4.89 13.01 -0.06
CA PHE A 134 -5.27 13.88 -1.18
C PHE A 134 -4.38 15.13 -1.31
N GLY A 135 -3.40 15.31 -0.42
CA GLY A 135 -2.58 16.52 -0.29
C GLY A 135 -3.38 17.81 -0.18
N MET A 136 -4.50 17.74 0.53
CA MET A 136 -5.42 18.86 0.73
C MET A 136 -5.16 19.56 2.05
N HIS A 137 -5.49 20.86 2.13
CA HIS A 137 -5.54 21.53 3.42
C HIS A 137 -6.72 21.00 4.26
N LEU A 138 -6.53 20.90 5.58
CA LEU A 138 -7.54 20.39 6.51
C LEU A 138 -8.89 21.14 6.39
N ASN A 139 -8.85 22.45 6.11
CA ASN A 139 -10.05 23.27 5.90
C ASN A 139 -10.87 22.82 4.68
N GLU A 140 -10.20 22.37 3.62
CA GLU A 140 -10.85 21.89 2.41
C GLU A 140 -11.46 20.51 2.64
N VAL A 141 -10.70 19.62 3.28
CA VAL A 141 -11.20 18.30 3.73
C VAL A 141 -12.42 18.44 4.62
N SER A 142 -12.40 19.41 5.54
CA SER A 142 -13.51 19.68 6.47
C SER A 142 -14.79 20.08 5.73
N LYS A 143 -14.68 20.81 4.61
CA LYS A 143 -15.83 21.15 3.75
C LYS A 143 -16.45 19.90 3.13
N TYR A 144 -15.62 19.00 2.58
CA TYR A 144 -16.10 17.76 1.97
C TYR A 144 -16.70 16.80 2.99
N LEU A 145 -16.04 16.58 4.11
CA LEU A 145 -16.56 15.74 5.20
C LEU A 145 -17.87 16.33 5.76
N GLY A 146 -17.94 17.64 5.96
CA GLY A 146 -19.16 18.32 6.40
C GLY A 146 -20.32 18.15 5.40
N LYS A 147 -20.06 18.27 4.09
CA LYS A 147 -21.07 18.04 3.05
C LYS A 147 -21.53 16.58 3.04
N LEU A 148 -20.62 15.62 3.03
CA LEU A 148 -20.96 14.19 3.02
C LEU A 148 -21.73 13.76 4.26
N THR A 149 -21.38 14.30 5.42
CA THR A 149 -22.09 14.08 6.69
C THR A 149 -23.51 14.64 6.62
N ARG A 150 -23.69 15.85 6.09
CA ARG A 150 -25.01 16.47 5.89
C ARG A 150 -25.87 15.70 4.90
N THR A 151 -25.28 15.13 3.86
CA THR A 151 -25.99 14.27 2.89
C THR A 151 -26.24 12.85 3.42
N GLY A 152 -25.82 12.55 4.65
CA GLY A 152 -26.01 11.23 5.27
C GLY A 152 -25.25 10.11 4.59
N GLN A 153 -24.18 10.41 3.85
CA GLN A 153 -23.33 9.43 3.15
C GLN A 153 -22.16 8.91 4.00
N ILE A 154 -21.83 9.64 5.07
CA ILE A 154 -20.81 9.25 6.06
C ILE A 154 -21.31 9.59 7.47
N ALA A 155 -20.80 8.88 8.47
CA ALA A 155 -21.04 9.14 9.88
C ALA A 155 -19.73 9.18 10.67
N PRO A 156 -19.66 10.01 11.73
CA PRO A 156 -18.55 9.96 12.67
C PRO A 156 -18.59 8.67 13.48
N LEU A 157 -17.45 8.02 13.62
CA LEU A 157 -17.19 6.88 14.49
C LEU A 157 -16.26 7.33 15.61
N PRO A 158 -16.76 7.53 16.84
CA PRO A 158 -15.89 7.73 17.98
C PRO A 158 -15.11 6.42 18.22
N ARG A 159 -13.79 6.51 18.33
CA ARG A 159 -12.95 5.44 18.87
C ARG A 159 -12.54 5.82 20.29
N GLU A 160 -12.70 4.89 21.23
CA GLU A 160 -12.15 5.07 22.57
C GLU A 160 -10.61 5.00 22.49
N GLY A 161 -9.94 6.05 22.95
CA GLY A 161 -8.49 6.03 23.23
C GLY A 161 -7.64 7.09 22.52
N ASP A 162 -8.13 7.74 21.47
CA ASP A 162 -7.39 8.79 20.76
C ASP A 162 -8.40 9.87 20.35
N GLY A 163 -8.18 11.13 20.71
CA GLY A 163 -9.16 12.22 20.58
C GLY A 163 -9.62 12.58 19.16
N ASP A 164 -9.31 11.72 18.18
CA ASP A 164 -9.58 11.89 16.77
C ASP A 164 -10.91 11.25 16.35
N VAL A 165 -11.71 12.05 15.64
CA VAL A 165 -12.97 11.60 15.06
C VAL A 165 -12.68 10.91 13.72
N TYR A 166 -13.00 9.62 13.64
CA TYR A 166 -13.00 8.87 12.39
C TYR A 166 -14.32 9.08 11.67
N PHE A 167 -14.29 9.08 10.33
CA PHE A 167 -15.49 9.10 9.50
C PHE A 167 -15.57 7.78 8.73
N ALA A 168 -16.77 7.24 8.55
CA ALA A 168 -17.02 6.03 7.77
C ALA A 168 -18.27 6.19 6.91
N ALA A 169 -18.33 5.51 5.76
CA ALA A 169 -19.52 5.56 4.91
C ALA A 169 -20.72 4.86 5.56
N THR A 170 -21.85 5.54 5.59
CA THR A 170 -23.15 4.98 6.01
C THR A 170 -23.60 3.99 4.95
N GLY A 171 -23.64 2.71 5.31
CA GLY A 171 -23.86 1.59 4.39
C GLY A 171 -22.74 0.54 4.35
N ALA A 172 -21.54 0.86 4.87
CA ALA A 172 -20.51 -0.16 5.15
C ALA A 172 -20.64 -0.76 6.57
N ALA A 173 -21.33 -0.05 7.47
CA ALA A 173 -21.65 -0.51 8.83
C ALA A 173 -22.86 -1.47 8.89
N GLY A 174 -23.20 -2.15 7.79
CA GLY A 174 -24.24 -3.18 7.72
C GLY A 174 -23.73 -4.61 7.98
N ASP A 175 -22.42 -4.86 7.92
CA ASP A 175 -21.86 -6.22 8.01
C ASP A 175 -20.86 -6.44 9.16
N ALA A 176 -20.53 -5.41 9.95
CA ALA A 176 -19.62 -5.54 11.09
C ALA A 176 -20.34 -5.64 12.46
N ALA A 177 -21.66 -5.45 12.50
CA ALA A 177 -22.45 -5.50 13.74
C ALA A 177 -23.33 -6.76 13.89
N ALA A 178 -23.38 -7.65 12.88
CA ALA A 178 -24.28 -8.81 12.91
C ALA A 178 -23.64 -10.12 13.41
N THR A 179 -22.33 -10.16 13.72
CA THR A 179 -21.63 -11.40 14.08
C THR A 179 -21.34 -11.55 15.58
N ASN A 180 -21.66 -10.57 16.44
CA ASN A 180 -21.28 -10.63 17.87
C ASN A 180 -22.43 -10.78 18.89
N GLU A 181 -23.60 -11.29 18.48
CA GLU A 181 -24.71 -11.57 19.42
C GLU A 181 -25.34 -12.98 19.29
N ARG A 182 -24.64 -13.95 18.68
CA ARG A 182 -25.16 -15.35 18.57
C ARG A 182 -24.33 -16.45 19.20
N ASN A 183 -23.40 -16.14 20.09
CA ASN A 183 -22.73 -17.16 20.93
C ASN A 183 -22.86 -16.81 22.41
N MET A 184 -24.11 -16.73 22.89
CA MET A 184 -24.43 -16.73 24.32
C MET A 184 -25.83 -17.32 24.54
N ASN A 185 -26.06 -18.51 24.00
CA ASN A 185 -27.03 -19.50 24.51
C ASN A 185 -27.04 -20.76 23.61
N SER A 186 -26.21 -21.74 23.94
CA SER A 186 -26.48 -23.17 23.80
C SER A 186 -25.46 -23.94 24.62
#